data_AF-A0AAF3F8Z4-F1
#
_entry.id   AF-A0AAF3F8Z4-F1
#
_cell.length_a   1.000
_cell.length_b   1.000
_cell.length_c   1.000
_cell.angle_alpha   90.00
_cell.angle_beta   90.00
_cell.angle_gamma   90.00
#
_symmetry.space_group_name_H-M   'P 1'
#
loop_
_entity.id
_entity.type
_entity.pdbx_description
1 polymer ?
#
loop_
_entity_poly.entity_id
_entity_poly.type
_entity_poly.pdbx_seq_one_letter_code
_entity_poly.pdbx_strand_id
1 'polypeptide(L)'
;MIDSIGSGASNSTTSNNANNEVILAAFEAKRRAETCPACDPELSTLEIEAAAAVREVSFAVQNISVSEILPRTTELMFLNLTTKEGSSYCIELTIKGWRIASNRNDCMNGGFAAMSIDFGSKFLKIGLVKPGVSMEIVLNKESRRKTPALIHIKDGERVFGDPAMQITSRHPTSQYLENYPHLSLIPTNRSTVALPFGEEAYAIETVLAMILSNAREAAEAFAEQTIKDVVISVPAFFNQAERLAILNAAKLQN
;
A
#
# COMPACT_ATOMS: atom_id res chain seq x y z
N MET A 1 -9.62 -19.24 -74.35
CA MET A 1 -9.78 -18.76 -72.96
C MET A 1 -8.38 -18.35 -72.52
N ILE A 2 -7.90 -17.14 -72.80
CA ILE A 2 -8.36 -15.82 -72.29
C ILE A 2 -8.54 -15.89 -70.76
N ASP A 3 -7.54 -15.42 -70.00
CA ASP A 3 -7.68 -14.26 -69.12
C ASP A 3 -6.33 -13.82 -68.50
N SER A 4 -5.74 -12.84 -69.17
CA SER A 4 -5.22 -11.56 -68.67
C SER A 4 -4.83 -11.38 -67.19
N ILE A 5 -3.56 -11.03 -67.02
CA ILE A 5 -2.97 -10.33 -65.87
C ILE A 5 -3.69 -8.99 -65.68
N GLY A 6 -4.43 -8.85 -64.57
CA GLY A 6 -5.10 -7.61 -64.16
C GLY A 6 -4.39 -6.94 -62.99
N SER A 7 -3.94 -5.71 -63.21
CA SER A 7 -3.44 -4.76 -62.22
C SER A 7 -4.48 -4.42 -61.13
N GLY A 8 -4.03 -4.26 -59.89
CA GLY A 8 -4.84 -3.68 -58.82
C GLY A 8 -3.99 -3.29 -57.61
N ALA A 9 -3.22 -2.21 -57.73
CA ALA A 9 -2.69 -1.50 -56.57
C ALA A 9 -3.86 -0.78 -55.88
N SER A 10 -4.34 -1.30 -54.75
CA SER A 10 -5.26 -0.57 -53.87
C SER A 10 -4.45 0.13 -52.77
N ASN A 11 -4.27 1.44 -52.98
CA ASN A 11 -3.81 2.41 -52.00
C ASN A 11 -4.54 2.28 -50.66
N SER A 12 -3.82 1.92 -49.59
CA SER A 12 -4.27 2.09 -48.20
C SER A 12 -3.78 3.45 -47.68
N THR A 13 -4.37 4.54 -48.16
CA THR A 13 -4.04 5.92 -47.76
C THR A 13 -4.98 6.46 -46.68
N THR A 14 -5.41 5.63 -45.72
CA THR A 14 -6.36 6.05 -44.67
C THR A 14 -5.85 5.97 -43.23
N SER A 15 -4.65 5.45 -42.95
CA SER A 15 -4.09 5.48 -41.58
C SER A 15 -3.18 6.68 -41.27
N ASN A 16 -2.88 7.52 -42.27
CA ASN A 16 -2.02 8.71 -42.09
C ASN A 16 -2.78 10.01 -41.83
N ASN A 17 -4.12 10.04 -42.00
CA ASN A 17 -4.89 11.26 -41.76
C ASN A 17 -5.20 11.50 -40.28
N ALA A 18 -5.43 10.46 -39.47
CA ALA A 18 -5.74 10.61 -38.04
C ALA A 18 -4.52 11.12 -37.23
N ASN A 19 -3.31 10.63 -37.55
CA ASN A 19 -2.08 11.10 -36.90
C ASN A 19 -1.74 12.54 -37.31
N ASN A 20 -2.05 12.92 -38.56
CA ASN A 20 -1.84 14.29 -39.03
C ASN A 20 -2.86 15.27 -38.42
N GLU A 21 -4.11 14.86 -38.17
CA GLU A 21 -5.11 15.68 -37.46
C GLU A 21 -4.75 15.91 -35.99
N VAL A 22 -4.18 14.91 -35.30
CA VAL A 22 -3.70 15.07 -33.91
C VAL A 22 -2.49 16.00 -33.84
N ILE A 23 -1.56 15.89 -34.80
CA ILE A 23 -0.40 16.79 -34.90
C ILE A 23 -0.86 18.21 -35.27
N LEU A 24 -1.85 18.36 -36.15
CA LEU A 24 -2.42 19.66 -36.50
C LEU A 24 -3.17 20.29 -35.31
N ALA A 25 -3.95 19.51 -34.56
CA ALA A 25 -4.59 19.93 -33.32
C ALA A 25 -3.57 20.32 -32.24
N ALA A 26 -2.44 19.60 -32.15
CA ALA A 26 -1.34 19.94 -31.26
C ALA A 26 -0.58 21.21 -31.71
N PHE A 27 -0.44 21.44 -33.03
CA PHE A 27 0.13 22.66 -33.59
C PHE A 27 -0.82 23.87 -33.47
N GLU A 28 -2.12 23.67 -33.59
CA GLU A 28 -3.14 24.71 -33.36
C GLU A 28 -3.29 25.03 -31.87
N ALA A 29 -3.16 24.04 -30.99
CA ALA A 29 -3.04 24.24 -29.55
C ALA A 29 -1.75 24.99 -29.18
N LYS A 30 -0.62 24.67 -29.84
CA LYS A 30 0.64 25.42 -29.74
C LYS A 30 0.47 26.87 -30.20
N ARG A 31 -0.25 27.10 -31.30
CA ARG A 31 -0.57 28.45 -31.79
C ARG A 31 -1.46 29.22 -30.81
N ARG A 32 -2.47 28.58 -30.18
CA ARG A 32 -3.29 29.19 -29.12
C ARG A 32 -2.52 29.50 -27.83
N ALA A 33 -1.54 28.67 -27.47
CA ALA A 33 -0.68 28.91 -26.31
C ALA A 33 0.37 30.01 -26.58
N GLU A 34 0.87 30.12 -27.81
CA GLU A 34 1.87 31.12 -28.22
C GLU A 34 1.26 32.47 -28.63
N THR A 35 -0.04 32.53 -28.98
CA THR A 35 -0.78 33.77 -29.26
C THR A 35 -1.89 34.03 -28.25
N CYS A 36 -1.62 33.90 -26.95
CA CYS A 36 -2.52 34.42 -25.92
C CYS A 36 -2.09 35.84 -25.52
N PRO A 37 -2.60 36.91 -26.17
CA PRO A 37 -2.55 38.24 -25.59
C PRO A 37 -3.58 38.26 -24.45
N ALA A 38 -3.09 38.40 -23.22
CA ALA A 38 -3.78 38.26 -21.94
C ALA A 38 -3.79 36.81 -21.39
N CYS A 39 -2.69 36.44 -20.75
CA CYS A 39 -2.69 35.35 -19.78
C CYS A 39 -3.84 35.56 -18.79
N ASP A 40 -4.72 34.57 -18.67
CA ASP A 40 -5.72 34.50 -17.61
C ASP A 40 -4.99 34.54 -16.25
N PRO A 41 -5.18 35.58 -15.41
CA PRO A 41 -4.48 35.73 -14.14
C PRO A 41 -4.79 34.62 -13.11
N GLU A 42 -5.73 33.72 -13.42
CA GLU A 42 -6.21 32.68 -12.50
C GLU A 42 -5.53 31.30 -12.68
N LEU A 43 -4.68 31.09 -13.69
CA LEU A 43 -4.02 29.79 -13.87
C LEU A 43 -2.87 29.60 -12.87
N SER A 44 -2.96 28.57 -12.03
CA SER A 44 -1.98 28.35 -10.97
C SER A 44 -0.62 27.95 -11.53
N THR A 45 0.46 28.32 -10.83
CA THR A 45 1.84 27.91 -11.18
C THR A 45 1.96 26.39 -11.32
N LEU A 46 1.23 25.65 -10.48
CA LEU A 46 1.20 24.20 -10.48
C LEU A 46 0.55 23.61 -11.74
N GLU A 47 -0.46 24.28 -12.32
CA GLU A 47 -1.07 23.85 -13.58
C GLU A 47 -0.13 24.05 -14.76
N ILE A 48 0.62 25.15 -14.75
CA ILE A 48 1.66 25.42 -15.76
C ILE A 48 2.76 24.35 -15.67
N GLU A 49 3.17 24.00 -14.45
CA GLU A 49 4.17 22.97 -14.19
C GLU A 49 3.67 21.57 -14.59
N ALA A 50 2.44 21.22 -14.22
CA ALA A 50 1.79 19.98 -14.65
C ALA A 50 1.72 19.88 -16.18
N ALA A 51 1.29 20.94 -16.87
CA ALA A 51 1.23 20.97 -18.32
C ALA A 51 2.62 20.88 -18.97
N ALA A 52 3.63 21.51 -18.37
CA ALA A 52 5.02 21.39 -18.82
C ALA A 52 5.53 19.96 -18.67
N ALA A 53 5.29 19.32 -17.51
CA ALA A 53 5.67 17.93 -17.25
C ALA A 53 5.03 16.99 -18.27
N VAL A 54 3.71 17.08 -18.51
CA VAL A 54 3.02 16.27 -19.53
C VAL A 54 3.70 16.41 -20.89
N ARG A 55 4.01 17.64 -21.33
CA ARG A 55 4.68 17.86 -22.62
C ARG A 55 6.08 17.25 -22.66
N GLU A 56 6.87 17.45 -21.60
CA GLU A 56 8.28 17.06 -21.55
C GLU A 56 8.46 15.55 -21.51
N VAL A 57 7.69 14.82 -20.70
CA VAL A 57 7.85 13.35 -20.55
C VAL A 57 6.91 12.51 -21.40
N SER A 58 5.94 13.10 -22.12
CA SER A 58 4.98 12.37 -22.96
C SER A 58 5.64 11.36 -23.92
N PHE A 59 6.80 11.69 -24.50
CA PHE A 59 7.50 10.79 -25.41
C PHE A 59 8.03 9.53 -24.72
N ALA A 60 8.40 9.64 -23.45
CA ALA A 60 9.05 8.60 -22.66
C ALA A 60 8.06 7.61 -22.01
N VAL A 61 6.77 7.96 -21.96
CA VAL A 61 5.72 7.19 -21.28
C VAL A 61 4.67 6.72 -22.29
N GLN A 62 3.87 5.71 -21.95
CA GLN A 62 2.75 5.31 -22.77
C GLN A 62 1.62 6.35 -22.72
N ASN A 63 1.34 6.87 -21.52
CA ASN A 63 0.38 7.94 -21.31
C ASN A 63 0.79 8.79 -20.10
N ILE A 64 0.47 10.08 -20.13
CA ILE A 64 0.53 10.97 -18.98
C ILE A 64 -0.56 12.04 -19.09
N SER A 65 -1.31 12.25 -18.01
CA SER A 65 -2.38 13.24 -17.97
C SER A 65 -2.57 13.79 -16.55
N VAL A 66 -3.20 14.95 -16.43
CA VAL A 66 -3.72 15.41 -15.13
C VAL A 66 -4.92 14.53 -14.75
N SER A 67 -5.05 14.17 -13.47
CA SER A 67 -6.24 13.46 -12.96
C SER A 67 -7.45 14.37 -12.99
N GLU A 68 -8.58 13.84 -13.47
CA GLU A 68 -9.86 14.57 -13.52
C GLU A 68 -10.73 14.33 -12.28
N ILE A 69 -10.38 13.32 -11.46
CA ILE A 69 -11.23 12.83 -10.36
C ILE A 69 -10.63 13.20 -8.99
N LEU A 70 -9.30 13.31 -8.91
CA LEU A 70 -8.62 13.64 -7.66
C LEU A 70 -8.62 15.15 -7.39
N PRO A 71 -8.42 15.58 -6.12
CA PRO A 71 -8.41 16.99 -5.74
C PRO A 71 -7.40 17.81 -6.55
N ARG A 72 -7.87 18.94 -7.08
CA ARG A 72 -7.05 19.93 -7.78
C ARG A 72 -7.20 21.28 -7.09
N THR A 73 -6.11 21.76 -6.51
CA THR A 73 -5.99 23.09 -5.91
C THR A 73 -4.75 23.79 -6.46
N THR A 74 -4.57 25.07 -6.11
CA THR A 74 -3.38 25.84 -6.51
C THR A 74 -2.07 25.29 -5.91
N GLU A 75 -2.15 24.44 -4.88
CA GLU A 75 -0.99 23.88 -4.17
C GLU A 75 -0.86 22.36 -4.30
N LEU A 76 -1.87 21.69 -4.86
CA LEU A 76 -1.95 20.23 -4.96
C LEU A 76 -2.64 19.80 -6.26
N MET A 77 -1.95 18.96 -7.03
CA MET A 77 -2.50 18.33 -8.22
C MET A 77 -2.05 16.88 -8.31
N PHE A 78 -2.80 16.07 -9.06
CA PHE A 78 -2.44 14.69 -9.33
C PHE A 78 -2.27 14.45 -10.82
N LEU A 79 -1.23 13.70 -11.18
CA LEU A 79 -0.96 13.26 -12.54
C LEU A 79 -1.09 11.74 -12.60
N ASN A 80 -1.72 11.22 -13.65
CA ASN A 80 -1.68 9.81 -13.99
C ASN A 80 -0.59 9.58 -15.02
N LEU A 81 0.21 8.54 -14.83
CA LEU A 81 1.30 8.16 -15.71
C LEU A 81 1.24 6.65 -15.93
N THR A 82 1.28 6.23 -17.19
CA THR A 82 1.47 4.82 -17.57
C THR A 82 2.80 4.68 -18.29
N THR A 83 3.69 3.88 -17.73
CA THR A 83 5.01 3.56 -18.29
C THR A 83 4.90 2.74 -19.57
N LYS A 84 5.98 2.63 -20.35
CA LYS A 84 5.98 1.81 -21.59
C LYS A 84 5.83 0.32 -21.30
N GLU A 85 6.15 -0.11 -20.09
CA GLU A 85 5.99 -1.46 -19.57
C GLU A 85 4.56 -1.74 -19.07
N GLY A 86 3.65 -0.75 -19.18
CA GLY A 86 2.25 -0.88 -18.77
C GLY A 86 1.98 -0.69 -17.28
N SER A 87 2.99 -0.32 -16.48
CA SER A 87 2.79 0.02 -15.08
C SER A 87 2.20 1.43 -14.95
N SER A 88 1.12 1.55 -14.19
CA SER A 88 0.41 2.81 -13.95
C SER A 88 0.77 3.40 -12.59
N TYR A 89 0.83 4.72 -12.53
CA TYR A 89 1.16 5.48 -11.34
C TYR A 89 0.30 6.73 -11.27
N CYS A 90 -0.14 7.06 -10.06
CA CYS A 90 -0.64 8.38 -9.74
C CYS A 90 0.46 9.14 -9.00
N ILE A 91 0.78 10.34 -9.45
CA ILE A 91 1.84 11.19 -8.93
C ILE A 91 1.16 12.40 -8.29
N GLU A 92 1.52 12.68 -7.05
CA GLU A 92 1.16 13.91 -6.35
C GLU A 92 2.19 14.98 -6.70
N LEU A 93 1.70 16.12 -7.18
CA LEU A 93 2.47 17.33 -7.46
C LEU A 93 2.06 18.40 -6.46
N THR A 94 3.05 19.00 -5.81
CA THR A 94 2.87 20.11 -4.86
C THR A 94 3.93 21.17 -5.10
N ILE A 95 3.77 22.35 -4.49
CA ILE A 95 4.81 23.40 -4.51
C ILE A 95 6.16 22.96 -3.91
N LYS A 96 6.19 21.86 -3.14
CA LYS A 96 7.42 21.30 -2.57
C LYS A 96 8.10 20.30 -3.50
N GLY A 97 7.48 19.98 -4.64
CA GLY A 97 7.93 18.96 -5.59
C GLY A 97 6.89 17.85 -5.79
N TRP A 98 7.33 16.76 -6.41
CA TRP A 98 6.49 15.63 -6.81
C TRP A 98 6.85 14.33 -6.07
N ARG A 99 5.86 13.45 -5.90
CA ARG A 99 6.05 12.09 -5.38
C ARG A 99 5.08 11.12 -6.02
N ILE A 100 5.41 9.82 -6.02
CA ILE A 100 4.45 8.80 -6.41
C ILE A 100 3.42 8.65 -5.27
N ALA A 101 2.16 8.92 -5.56
CA ALA A 101 1.03 8.78 -4.63
C ALA A 101 0.43 7.38 -4.68
N SER A 102 0.33 6.79 -5.87
CA SER A 102 -0.17 5.43 -6.06
C SER A 102 0.43 4.69 -7.24
N ASN A 103 0.34 3.36 -7.21
CA ASN A 103 0.62 2.46 -8.33
C ASN A 103 -0.65 2.15 -9.15
N ARG A 104 -1.66 3.02 -9.04
CA ARG A 104 -2.92 3.00 -9.80
C ARG A 104 -3.25 4.43 -10.20
N ASN A 105 -3.83 4.60 -11.38
CA ASN A 105 -4.37 5.89 -11.81
C ASN A 105 -5.50 6.33 -10.87
N ASP A 106 -5.66 7.65 -10.72
CA ASP A 106 -6.73 8.29 -9.94
C ASP A 106 -6.84 7.77 -8.51
N CYS A 107 -5.69 7.47 -7.90
CA CYS A 107 -5.64 6.95 -6.56
C CYS A 107 -4.57 7.68 -5.73
N MET A 108 -4.95 8.17 -4.56
CA MET A 108 -4.03 8.79 -3.60
C MET A 108 -3.39 7.76 -2.65
N ASN A 109 -3.96 6.55 -2.59
CA ASN A 109 -3.63 5.52 -1.59
C ASN A 109 -2.82 4.40 -2.25
N GLY A 110 -1.52 4.66 -2.43
CA GLY A 110 -0.57 3.80 -3.13
C GLY A 110 -0.03 2.60 -2.39
N GLY A 111 -0.29 2.50 -1.08
CA GLY A 111 0.42 1.54 -0.24
C GLY A 111 1.92 1.83 -0.17
N PHE A 112 2.31 3.10 -0.26
CA PHE A 112 3.66 3.57 0.06
C PHE A 112 3.82 3.87 1.56
N ALA A 113 2.73 3.75 2.33
CA ALA A 113 2.85 3.67 3.77
C ALA A 113 3.59 2.39 4.14
N ALA A 114 4.58 2.55 5.01
CA ALA A 114 5.29 1.45 5.64
C ALA A 114 5.02 1.49 7.14
N MET A 115 4.92 0.32 7.75
CA MET A 115 4.79 0.21 9.20
C MET A 115 6.03 -0.42 9.82
N SER A 116 6.20 -0.18 11.11
CA SER A 116 7.20 -0.83 11.93
C SER A 116 6.53 -1.38 13.19
N ILE A 117 6.96 -2.54 13.65
CA ILE A 117 6.46 -3.18 14.86
C ILE A 117 7.62 -3.32 15.83
N ASP A 118 7.54 -2.60 16.95
CA ASP A 118 8.35 -2.88 18.14
C ASP A 118 7.73 -4.07 18.87
N PHE A 119 8.23 -5.29 18.60
CA PHE A 119 7.59 -6.53 19.07
C PHE A 119 8.22 -7.00 20.39
N GLY A 120 7.72 -6.47 21.51
CA GLY A 120 8.13 -6.88 22.84
C GLY A 120 7.31 -8.05 23.37
N SER A 121 7.88 -8.82 24.30
CA SER A 121 7.23 -10.01 24.88
C SER A 121 5.91 -9.74 25.61
N LYS A 122 5.69 -8.51 26.07
CA LYS A 122 4.45 -8.10 26.77
C LYS A 122 3.60 -7.12 25.97
N PHE A 123 4.25 -6.26 25.20
CA PHE A 123 3.60 -5.16 24.52
C PHE A 123 4.23 -5.01 23.14
N LEU A 124 3.39 -4.64 22.19
CA LEU A 124 3.81 -4.16 20.88
C LEU A 124 3.49 -2.66 20.74
N LYS A 125 4.28 -2.00 19.89
CA LYS A 125 3.98 -0.65 19.40
C LYS A 125 4.13 -0.66 17.89
N ILE A 126 3.34 0.16 17.23
CA ILE A 126 3.33 0.25 15.79
C ILE A 126 3.71 1.68 15.40
N GLY A 127 4.81 1.81 14.66
CA GLY A 127 5.19 3.07 14.02
C GLY A 127 4.68 3.07 12.58
N LEU A 128 4.08 4.17 12.14
CA LEU A 128 3.61 4.39 10.79
C LEU A 128 4.45 5.48 10.14
N VAL A 129 4.91 5.22 8.92
CA VAL A 129 5.54 6.21 8.06
C VAL A 129 4.71 6.30 6.78
N LYS A 130 4.23 7.50 6.46
CA LYS A 130 3.54 7.78 5.21
C LYS A 130 4.17 8.99 4.52
N PRO A 131 4.19 9.04 3.18
CA PRO A 131 4.80 10.15 2.46
C PRO A 131 4.24 11.52 2.91
N GLY A 132 5.14 12.47 3.15
CA GLY A 132 4.78 13.84 3.52
C GLY A 132 4.31 14.06 4.96
N VAL A 133 4.23 13.00 5.78
CA VAL A 133 3.90 13.12 7.21
C VAL A 133 5.02 12.53 8.05
N SER A 134 5.32 13.16 9.18
CA SER A 134 6.29 12.63 10.14
C SER A 134 5.88 11.24 10.61
N MET A 135 6.86 10.44 11.01
CA MET A 135 6.58 9.15 11.65
C MET A 135 5.65 9.34 12.86
N GLU A 136 4.61 8.52 12.95
CA GLU A 136 3.65 8.55 14.04
C GLU A 136 3.53 7.18 14.71
N ILE A 137 3.18 7.17 16.01
CA ILE A 137 2.85 5.93 16.71
C ILE A 137 1.34 5.71 16.61
N VAL A 138 0.95 4.60 15.99
CA VAL A 138 -0.44 4.20 15.79
C VAL A 138 -1.14 3.99 17.13
N LEU A 139 -2.39 4.45 17.21
CA LEU A 139 -3.28 4.19 18.33
C LEU A 139 -4.04 2.90 18.10
N ASN A 140 -4.18 2.07 19.14
CA ASN A 140 -5.12 0.95 19.09
C ASN A 140 -6.57 1.41 19.28
N LYS A 141 -7.51 0.45 19.23
CA LYS A 141 -8.95 0.69 19.38
C LYS A 141 -9.32 1.37 20.71
N GLU A 142 -8.47 1.23 21.73
CA GLU A 142 -8.61 1.85 23.04
C GLU A 142 -7.87 3.19 23.16
N SER A 143 -7.45 3.78 22.03
CA SER A 143 -6.72 5.06 21.95
C SER A 143 -5.38 5.08 22.69
N ARG A 144 -4.70 3.92 22.75
CA ARG A 144 -3.38 3.76 23.38
C ARG A 144 -2.29 3.53 22.33
N ARG A 145 -1.10 4.09 22.59
CA ARG A 145 0.12 3.91 21.78
C ARG A 145 0.90 2.62 22.08
N LYS A 146 0.40 1.81 23.01
CA LYS A 146 1.04 0.58 23.47
C LYS A 146 -0.05 -0.47 23.61
N THR A 147 0.07 -1.55 22.86
CA THR A 147 -0.93 -2.61 22.80
C THR A 147 -0.37 -3.87 23.47
N PRO A 148 -1.10 -4.55 24.37
CA PRO A 148 -0.69 -5.85 24.88
C PRO A 148 -0.45 -6.83 23.73
N ALA A 149 0.70 -7.52 23.72
CA ALA A 149 1.02 -8.56 22.74
C ALA A 149 0.35 -9.88 23.15
N LEU A 150 -0.99 -9.87 23.19
CA LEU A 150 -1.80 -10.92 23.77
C LEU A 150 -2.99 -11.23 22.87
N ILE A 151 -3.28 -12.53 22.76
CA ILE A 151 -4.46 -13.08 22.10
C ILE A 151 -5.21 -13.97 23.10
N HIS A 152 -6.53 -13.85 23.10
CA HIS A 152 -7.44 -14.75 23.79
C HIS A 152 -8.28 -15.44 22.72
N ILE A 153 -8.26 -16.78 22.73
CA ILE A 153 -9.06 -17.60 21.82
C ILE A 153 -10.02 -18.41 22.68
N LYS A 154 -11.32 -18.31 22.40
CA LYS A 154 -12.36 -19.09 23.06
C LYS A 154 -13.54 -19.29 22.13
N ASP A 155 -14.03 -20.52 22.01
CA ASP A 155 -15.22 -20.87 21.21
C ASP A 155 -15.16 -20.36 19.74
N GLY A 156 -13.95 -20.36 19.16
CA GLY A 156 -13.68 -19.84 17.80
C GLY A 156 -13.54 -18.31 17.71
N GLU A 157 -13.87 -17.57 18.77
CA GLU A 157 -13.68 -16.13 18.84
C GLU A 157 -12.24 -15.78 19.21
N ARG A 158 -11.69 -14.76 18.54
CA ARG A 158 -10.33 -14.27 18.75
C ARG A 158 -10.39 -12.82 19.20
N VAL A 159 -9.83 -12.55 20.36
CA VAL A 159 -9.75 -11.22 20.96
C VAL A 159 -8.28 -10.86 21.15
N PHE A 160 -7.91 -9.62 20.84
CA PHE A 160 -6.52 -9.15 20.86
C PHE A 160 -6.34 -7.97 21.82
N GLY A 161 -5.12 -7.74 22.30
CA GLY A 161 -4.75 -6.48 22.96
C GLY A 161 -5.42 -6.24 24.31
N ASP A 162 -5.88 -5.00 24.55
CA ASP A 162 -6.47 -4.57 25.82
C ASP A 162 -7.72 -5.39 26.20
N PRO A 163 -8.70 -5.66 25.29
CA PRO A 163 -9.83 -6.52 25.60
C PRO A 163 -9.41 -7.94 26.03
N ALA A 164 -8.42 -8.52 25.35
CA ALA A 164 -7.91 -9.86 25.68
C ALA A 164 -7.22 -9.89 27.06
N MET A 165 -6.51 -8.81 27.41
CA MET A 165 -5.91 -8.63 28.73
C MET A 165 -6.95 -8.49 29.83
N GLN A 166 -8.08 -7.80 29.57
CA GLN A 166 -9.18 -7.69 30.53
C GLN A 166 -9.85 -9.04 30.80
N ILE A 167 -10.09 -9.84 29.76
CA ILE A 167 -10.64 -11.20 29.89
C ILE A 167 -9.67 -12.07 30.70
N THR A 168 -8.38 -12.06 30.35
CA THR A 168 -7.37 -12.88 31.02
C THR A 168 -7.20 -12.48 32.49
N SER A 169 -7.27 -11.18 32.82
CA SER A 169 -7.17 -10.70 34.20
C SER A 169 -8.32 -11.16 35.10
N ARG A 170 -9.48 -11.49 34.52
CA ARG A 170 -10.63 -12.06 35.23
C ARG A 170 -10.49 -13.57 35.49
N HIS A 171 -9.47 -14.20 34.91
CA HIS A 171 -9.14 -15.61 35.07
C HIS A 171 -7.73 -15.74 35.69
N PRO A 172 -7.57 -15.54 37.01
CA PRO A 172 -6.27 -15.49 37.65
C PRO A 172 -5.45 -16.76 37.40
N THR A 173 -4.12 -16.61 37.41
CA THR A 173 -3.10 -17.62 37.05
C THR A 173 -3.30 -19.00 37.70
N SER A 174 -3.93 -19.05 38.88
CA SER A 174 -4.32 -20.29 39.57
C SER A 174 -5.31 -21.12 38.74
N GLN A 175 -6.34 -20.48 38.18
CA GLN A 175 -7.32 -21.12 37.30
C GLN A 175 -6.74 -21.42 35.92
N TYR A 176 -5.73 -20.65 35.46
CA TYR A 176 -5.02 -20.89 34.20
C TYR A 176 -4.13 -22.14 34.27
N LEU A 177 -3.41 -22.36 35.37
CA LEU A 177 -2.63 -23.58 35.59
C LEU A 177 -3.51 -24.81 35.84
N GLU A 178 -4.68 -24.65 36.48
CA GLU A 178 -5.67 -25.73 36.66
C GLU A 178 -6.44 -26.08 35.37
N ASN A 179 -6.80 -25.10 34.54
CA ASN A 179 -7.53 -25.33 33.28
C ASN A 179 -6.62 -25.68 32.10
N TYR A 180 -5.35 -25.28 32.17
CA TYR A 180 -4.30 -25.63 31.21
C TYR A 180 -3.14 -26.33 31.95
N PRO A 181 -3.36 -27.54 32.51
CA PRO A 181 -2.32 -28.35 33.17
C PRO A 181 -1.21 -28.80 32.19
N HIS A 182 -1.37 -28.39 30.93
CA HIS A 182 -0.62 -28.71 29.75
C HIS A 182 -0.24 -27.39 29.07
N LEU A 183 0.80 -26.73 29.55
CA LEU A 183 1.75 -26.08 28.63
C LEU A 183 2.47 -27.20 27.83
N SER A 184 1.71 -28.16 27.29
CA SER A 184 2.20 -29.31 26.52
C SER A 184 2.50 -28.78 25.15
N LEU A 185 3.70 -28.23 25.03
CA LEU A 185 4.27 -27.80 23.76
C LEU A 185 4.27 -29.01 22.83
N ILE A 186 3.43 -28.97 21.79
CA ILE A 186 3.37 -30.04 20.80
C ILE A 186 4.51 -29.76 19.81
N PRO A 187 5.53 -30.62 19.69
CA PRO A 187 6.61 -30.40 18.74
C PRO A 187 6.04 -30.46 17.32
N THR A 188 6.44 -29.51 16.49
CA THR A 188 6.09 -29.49 15.06
C THR A 188 7.20 -30.14 14.24
N ASN A 189 6.88 -30.52 13.01
CA ASN A 189 7.87 -30.98 12.02
C ASN A 189 8.95 -29.93 11.68
N ARG A 190 8.74 -28.66 12.05
CA ARG A 190 9.67 -27.54 11.82
C ARG A 190 10.60 -27.27 13.00
N SER A 191 10.66 -28.16 13.98
CA SER A 191 11.38 -27.95 15.25
C SER A 191 10.88 -26.71 16.01
N THR A 192 9.60 -26.36 15.82
CA THR A 192 8.90 -25.33 16.58
C THR A 192 7.84 -25.97 17.48
N VAL A 193 7.06 -25.16 18.18
CA VAL A 193 6.05 -25.63 19.13
C VAL A 193 4.67 -25.18 18.68
N ALA A 194 3.67 -26.04 18.91
CA ALA A 194 2.27 -25.68 18.80
C ALA A 194 1.63 -25.62 20.19
N LEU A 195 0.68 -24.69 20.33
CA LEU A 195 -0.07 -24.41 21.54
C LEU A 195 -1.50 -24.95 21.37
N PRO A 196 -1.98 -25.78 22.31
CA PRO A 196 -3.38 -26.21 22.31
C PRO A 196 -4.29 -25.06 22.76
N PHE A 197 -5.37 -24.84 22.01
CA PHE A 197 -6.45 -23.91 22.32
C PHE A 197 -7.78 -24.65 22.15
N GLY A 198 -8.31 -25.19 23.25
CA GLY A 198 -9.49 -26.07 23.19
C GLY A 198 -9.17 -27.38 22.47
N GLU A 199 -9.95 -27.71 21.43
CA GLU A 199 -9.76 -28.91 20.60
C GLU A 199 -8.74 -28.73 19.48
N GLU A 200 -8.32 -27.49 19.20
CA GLU A 200 -7.39 -27.17 18.12
C GLU A 200 -5.98 -26.90 18.65
N ALA A 201 -4.97 -27.14 17.82
CA ALA A 201 -3.58 -26.78 18.12
C ALA A 201 -3.04 -25.81 17.06
N TYR A 202 -2.48 -24.69 17.53
CA TYR A 202 -1.94 -23.65 16.67
C TYR A 202 -0.42 -23.63 16.76
N ALA A 203 0.27 -23.72 15.62
CA ALA A 203 1.71 -23.46 15.55
C ALA A 203 2.01 -22.05 16.05
N ILE A 204 3.17 -21.86 16.71
CA ILE A 204 3.56 -20.57 17.26
C ILE A 204 3.59 -19.47 16.19
N GLU A 205 4.03 -19.80 14.98
CA GLU A 205 4.04 -18.87 13.83
C GLU A 205 2.64 -18.44 13.43
N THR A 206 1.64 -19.34 13.55
CA THR A 206 0.24 -19.02 13.27
C THR A 206 -0.31 -18.06 14.32
N VAL A 207 0.00 -18.28 15.61
CA VAL A 207 -0.41 -17.37 16.69
C VAL A 207 0.23 -16.00 16.51
N LEU A 208 1.52 -15.96 16.19
CA LEU A 208 2.23 -14.72 15.84
C LEU A 208 1.60 -14.03 14.63
N ALA A 209 1.25 -14.79 13.59
CA ALA A 209 0.59 -14.27 12.40
C ALA A 209 -0.76 -13.61 12.75
N MET A 210 -1.54 -14.18 13.66
CA MET A 210 -2.78 -13.54 14.12
C MET A 210 -2.51 -12.19 14.80
N ILE A 211 -1.49 -12.12 15.66
CA ILE A 211 -1.13 -10.88 16.37
C ILE A 211 -0.65 -9.79 15.40
N LEU A 212 0.26 -10.10 14.46
CA LEU A 212 0.70 -9.05 13.53
C LEU A 212 -0.38 -8.69 12.48
N SER A 213 -1.36 -9.57 12.19
CA SER A 213 -2.50 -9.23 11.33
C SER A 213 -3.36 -8.17 12.00
N ASN A 214 -3.68 -8.35 13.29
CA ASN A 214 -4.38 -7.34 14.07
C ASN A 214 -3.56 -6.03 14.18
N ALA A 215 -2.22 -6.11 14.21
CA ALA A 215 -1.36 -4.93 14.16
C ALA A 215 -1.41 -4.21 12.80
N ARG A 216 -1.42 -4.94 11.68
CA ARG A 216 -1.60 -4.39 10.35
C ARG A 216 -2.97 -3.72 10.22
N GLU A 217 -4.05 -4.38 10.64
CA GLU A 217 -5.40 -3.82 10.60
C GLU A 217 -5.50 -2.49 11.37
N ALA A 218 -4.89 -2.42 12.56
CA ALA A 218 -4.81 -1.16 13.30
C ALA A 218 -4.03 -0.07 12.55
N ALA A 219 -2.91 -0.43 11.92
CA ALA A 219 -2.10 0.51 11.14
C ALA A 219 -2.80 0.99 9.88
N GLU A 220 -3.46 0.10 9.14
CA GLU A 220 -4.21 0.41 7.92
C GLU A 220 -5.43 1.28 8.23
N ALA A 221 -6.15 0.98 9.32
CA ALA A 221 -7.24 1.82 9.79
C ALA A 221 -6.76 3.24 10.18
N PHE A 222 -5.58 3.34 10.82
CA PHE A 222 -4.98 4.63 11.18
C PHE A 222 -4.43 5.38 9.97
N ALA A 223 -3.92 4.66 8.96
CA ALA A 223 -3.33 5.22 7.75
C ALA A 223 -4.35 5.53 6.64
N GLU A 224 -5.57 5.00 6.77
CA GLU A 224 -6.66 5.02 5.77
C GLU A 224 -6.20 4.46 4.41
N GLN A 225 -5.23 3.56 4.41
CA GLN A 225 -4.67 2.92 3.23
C GLN A 225 -4.13 1.54 3.58
N THR A 226 -3.97 0.69 2.57
CA THR A 226 -3.32 -0.62 2.75
C THR A 226 -1.83 -0.46 2.97
N ILE A 227 -1.24 -1.35 3.78
CA ILE A 227 0.19 -1.35 4.11
C ILE A 227 0.78 -2.69 3.71
N LYS A 228 1.75 -2.65 2.78
CA LYS A 228 2.40 -3.85 2.24
C LYS A 228 3.70 -4.17 2.94
N ASP A 229 4.42 -3.14 3.37
CA ASP A 229 5.77 -3.26 3.90
C ASP A 229 5.78 -3.08 5.42
N VAL A 230 6.45 -4.00 6.10
CA VAL A 230 6.62 -3.98 7.56
C VAL A 230 8.07 -4.25 7.96
N VAL A 231 8.56 -3.48 8.92
CA VAL A 231 9.82 -3.74 9.64
C VAL A 231 9.48 -4.23 11.05
N ILE A 232 9.95 -5.43 11.43
CA ILE A 232 9.69 -6.00 12.77
C ILE A 232 10.99 -6.00 13.57
N SER A 233 10.98 -5.38 14.75
CA SER A 233 12.11 -5.45 15.67
C SER A 233 12.19 -6.84 16.29
N VAL A 234 13.41 -7.35 16.46
CA VAL A 234 13.67 -8.63 17.14
C VAL A 234 14.83 -8.47 18.12
N PRO A 235 14.82 -9.17 19.26
CA PRO A 235 15.92 -9.08 20.22
C PRO A 235 17.27 -9.49 19.62
N ALA A 236 18.35 -8.84 20.06
CA ALA A 236 19.70 -9.11 19.55
C ALA A 236 20.14 -10.56 19.77
N PHE A 237 19.69 -11.18 20.86
CA PHE A 237 20.03 -12.56 21.23
C PHE A 237 19.24 -13.64 20.48
N PHE A 238 18.28 -13.27 19.62
CA PHE A 238 17.55 -14.26 18.82
C PHE A 238 18.47 -14.96 17.83
N ASN A 239 18.38 -16.29 17.79
CA ASN A 239 19.07 -17.13 16.81
C ASN A 239 18.38 -17.07 15.42
N GLN A 240 18.99 -17.72 14.43
CA GLN A 240 18.48 -17.69 13.06
C GLN A 240 17.09 -18.34 12.93
N ALA A 241 16.82 -19.42 13.66
CA ALA A 241 15.54 -20.12 13.62
C ALA A 241 14.39 -19.26 14.17
N GLU A 242 14.63 -18.56 15.28
CA GLU A 242 13.66 -17.64 15.90
C GLU A 242 13.36 -16.44 14.98
N ARG A 243 14.39 -15.88 14.34
CA ARG A 243 14.22 -14.80 13.35
C ARG A 243 13.40 -15.27 12.14
N LEU A 244 13.65 -16.49 11.66
CA LEU A 244 12.89 -17.08 10.56
C LEU A 244 11.44 -17.38 10.96
N ALA A 245 11.18 -17.78 12.21
CA ALA A 245 9.83 -17.99 12.71
C ALA A 245 8.99 -16.70 12.65
N ILE A 246 9.57 -15.56 13.05
CA ILE A 246 8.92 -14.25 12.93
C ILE A 246 8.69 -13.87 11.45
N LEU A 247 9.69 -14.07 10.60
CA LEU A 247 9.56 -13.81 9.16
C LEU A 247 8.46 -14.67 8.51
N ASN A 248 8.38 -15.95 8.89
CA ASN A 248 7.35 -16.86 8.39
C ASN A 248 5.97 -16.45 8.89
N ALA A 249 5.84 -16.07 10.16
CA ALA A 249 4.61 -15.53 10.71
C ALA A 249 4.13 -14.27 9.95
N ALA A 250 5.05 -13.35 9.62
CA ALA A 250 4.75 -12.18 8.82
C ALA A 250 4.28 -12.53 7.40
N LYS A 251 4.88 -13.56 6.77
CA LYS A 251 4.47 -14.03 5.44
C LYS A 251 3.11 -14.72 5.41
N LEU A 252 2.67 -15.32 6.52
CA LEU A 252 1.35 -15.96 6.63
C LEU A 252 0.17 -14.97 6.60
N GLN A 253 0.43 -13.67 6.70
CA GLN A 253 -0.59 -12.62 6.68
C GLN A 253 -0.98 -12.14 5.28
N ASN A 254 -0.25 -12.60 4.26
CA ASN A 254 -0.42 -12.22 2.87
C ASN A 254 -1.22 -13.25 2.09
#